data_AF-A0A1I0NGS4-F1
#
_entry.id   AF-A0A1I0NGS4-F1
#
_cell.length_a   1.000
_cell.length_b   1.000
_cell.length_c   1.000
_cell.angle_alpha   90.00
_cell.angle_beta   90.00
_cell.angle_gamma   90.00
#
_symmetry.space_group_name_H-M   'P 1'
#
loop_
_entity.id
_entity.type
_entity.pdbx_description
1 polymer ?
#
loop_
_entity_poly.entity_id
_entity_poly.type
_entity_poly.pdbx_seq_one_letter_code
_entity_poly.pdbx_strand_id
1 'polypeptide(L)'
;MKQVTWISLVAFCAMVLTGVSCHRDVFDEERYEELLDSVCPVDSIDKDHSWVLTTAKDLLIMVPEGMNAEKVQILTANPRQSGDAKLVGQVYVTDGEKRMISISYPSTLATLYAALIDQNGKYTLEVFSPDEQGVITFSNPILKGDGISYEPQPQVYTYCFEEEYPKPGDYDYNDVVMRISQERTGKMEMRYHVTLAAVGASKQVGACLRLVDVKYDDIESVSTVNNISFNVTNGKTISDQMMYVLTDKSLFAKGRHDEAVLNLFVDAHWATGEELDDNFGMIGRKKYNVTKNTGGTGQMMVPREITYVVTFKDEKLLNRLSLDQLDPFIVEEFNGGRWEVHMYEYRNAQVLYPYTGAKIAKLPWAFRIPSGTFRWPLEGVNIGFIINGSILFGAYATEGHSFGEWAMDRNRFLDWYLDKYATPTRVF
;
A
#
# COMPACT_ATOMS: atom_id res chain seq x y z
N MET A 1 55.93 -40.29 -30.25
CA MET A 1 55.09 -39.37 -29.45
C MET A 1 54.87 -38.12 -30.28
N LYS A 2 53.60 -37.73 -30.42
CA LYS A 2 53.13 -36.65 -31.29
C LYS A 2 53.43 -35.29 -30.63
N GLN A 3 54.02 -34.36 -31.38
CA GLN A 3 53.77 -32.94 -31.16
C GLN A 3 53.60 -32.26 -32.51
N VAL A 4 52.39 -31.75 -32.70
CA VAL A 4 51.90 -31.07 -33.89
C VAL A 4 52.12 -29.58 -33.67
N THR A 5 52.83 -28.96 -34.60
CA THR A 5 52.95 -27.51 -34.77
C THR A 5 51.60 -26.92 -35.23
N TRP A 6 51.12 -25.86 -34.57
CA TRP A 6 50.08 -25.00 -35.13
C TRP A 6 50.56 -23.55 -35.16
N ILE A 7 50.56 -23.04 -36.38
CA ILE A 7 50.90 -21.69 -36.81
C ILE A 7 49.70 -20.77 -36.52
N SER A 8 49.97 -19.62 -35.92
CA SER A 8 49.03 -18.52 -35.74
C SER A 8 48.64 -17.93 -37.09
N LEU A 9 47.34 -17.89 -37.41
CA LEU A 9 46.82 -17.11 -38.53
C LEU A 9 45.80 -16.09 -38.01
N VAL A 10 46.20 -14.83 -38.06
CA VAL A 10 45.31 -13.67 -37.94
C VAL A 10 44.52 -13.56 -39.25
N ALA A 11 43.19 -13.57 -39.17
CA ALA A 11 42.33 -13.18 -40.27
C ALA A 11 41.26 -12.22 -39.76
N PHE A 12 41.47 -10.94 -40.09
CA PHE A 12 40.48 -9.88 -40.00
C PHE A 12 39.51 -10.04 -41.18
N CYS A 13 38.22 -10.24 -40.89
CA CYS A 13 37.15 -10.09 -41.87
C CYS A 13 35.97 -9.41 -41.20
N ALA A 14 35.94 -8.08 -41.32
CA ALA A 14 34.74 -7.29 -41.13
C ALA A 14 33.76 -7.59 -42.28
N MET A 15 32.52 -7.97 -41.97
CA MET A 15 31.37 -7.53 -42.77
C MET A 15 30.00 -7.89 -42.18
N VAL A 16 29.13 -6.89 -42.25
CA VAL A 16 27.65 -6.92 -42.20
C VAL A 16 26.99 -6.97 -40.81
N LEU A 17 26.83 -5.76 -40.25
CA LEU A 17 25.67 -5.39 -39.44
C LEU A 17 24.42 -5.43 -40.32
N THR A 18 23.68 -6.54 -40.29
CA THR A 18 22.27 -6.58 -40.67
C THR A 18 21.47 -6.94 -39.44
N GLY A 19 20.53 -6.05 -39.10
CA GLY A 19 19.67 -6.18 -37.94
C GLY A 19 18.90 -7.50 -37.93
N VAL A 20 19.06 -8.22 -36.84
CA VAL A 20 18.03 -9.07 -36.29
C VAL A 20 17.86 -8.59 -34.86
N SER A 21 16.73 -7.96 -34.58
CA SER A 21 16.25 -7.73 -33.22
C SER A 21 16.10 -9.11 -32.57
N CYS A 22 17.12 -9.54 -31.85
CA CYS A 22 17.03 -10.66 -30.93
C CYS A 22 16.42 -10.13 -29.64
N HIS A 23 15.09 -10.08 -29.57
CA HIS A 23 14.41 -10.30 -28.30
C HIS A 23 14.73 -11.73 -27.86
N ARG A 24 15.86 -11.90 -27.16
CA ARG A 24 16.04 -13.06 -26.30
C ARG A 24 15.46 -12.66 -24.96
N ASP A 25 14.24 -13.10 -24.71
CA ASP A 25 13.74 -13.21 -23.35
C ASP A 25 14.68 -14.22 -22.64
N VAL A 26 15.58 -13.70 -21.80
CA VAL A 26 16.57 -14.51 -21.07
C VAL A 26 16.00 -15.02 -19.75
N PHE A 27 14.70 -14.76 -19.51
CA PHE A 27 13.97 -15.21 -18.34
C PHE A 27 13.50 -16.65 -18.55
N ASP A 28 14.09 -17.57 -17.78
CA ASP A 28 13.68 -18.96 -17.70
C ASP A 28 12.66 -19.10 -16.55
N GLU A 29 11.38 -19.13 -16.91
CA GLU A 29 10.27 -19.16 -15.97
C GLU A 29 10.26 -20.46 -15.12
N GLU A 30 10.63 -21.60 -15.70
CA GLU A 30 10.65 -22.90 -15.00
C GLU A 30 11.76 -22.93 -13.95
N ARG A 31 12.99 -22.55 -14.32
CA ARG A 31 14.11 -22.46 -13.37
C ARG A 31 13.85 -21.42 -12.27
N TYR A 32 13.10 -20.37 -12.60
CA TYR A 32 12.70 -19.35 -11.67
C TYR A 32 11.67 -19.87 -10.65
N GLU A 33 10.69 -20.67 -11.09
CA GLU A 33 9.75 -21.36 -10.21
C GLU A 33 10.45 -22.37 -9.27
N GLU A 34 11.43 -23.15 -9.78
CA GLU A 34 12.24 -24.05 -8.94
C GLU A 34 13.01 -23.31 -7.84
N LEU A 35 13.56 -22.14 -8.16
CA LEU A 35 14.24 -21.30 -7.16
C LEU A 35 13.26 -20.86 -6.08
N LEU A 36 12.08 -20.37 -6.47
CA LEU A 36 11.04 -19.95 -5.54
C LEU A 36 10.60 -21.07 -4.60
N ASP A 37 10.42 -22.29 -5.11
CA ASP A 37 10.09 -23.45 -4.28
C ASP A 37 11.13 -23.74 -3.19
N SER A 38 12.40 -23.39 -3.44
CA SER A 38 13.49 -23.62 -2.48
C SER A 38 13.64 -22.53 -1.41
N VAL A 39 13.16 -21.31 -1.69
CA VAL A 39 13.37 -20.13 -0.82
C VAL A 39 12.08 -19.58 -0.20
N CYS A 40 10.92 -19.90 -0.76
CA CYS A 40 9.63 -19.41 -0.28
C CYS A 40 9.37 -19.93 1.15
N PRO A 41 9.03 -19.05 2.11
CA PRO A 41 8.86 -19.45 3.51
C PRO A 41 7.53 -20.17 3.76
N VAL A 42 6.67 -20.30 2.74
CA VAL A 42 5.40 -21.03 2.78
C VAL A 42 5.35 -22.00 1.59
N ASP A 43 5.39 -23.31 1.84
CA ASP A 43 5.42 -24.32 0.77
C ASP A 43 4.03 -24.68 0.19
N SER A 44 2.98 -24.50 0.99
CA SER A 44 1.63 -25.03 0.72
C SER A 44 0.58 -23.93 0.55
N ILE A 45 0.91 -22.89 -0.22
CA ILE A 45 0.04 -21.72 -0.45
C ILE A 45 -1.27 -22.13 -1.13
N ASP A 46 -2.39 -21.55 -0.68
CA ASP A 46 -3.66 -21.67 -1.38
C ASP A 46 -3.57 -21.04 -2.79
N LYS A 47 -3.73 -21.87 -3.82
CA LYS A 47 -3.60 -21.44 -5.22
C LYS A 47 -4.60 -20.37 -5.67
N ASP A 48 -5.75 -20.21 -4.99
CA ASP A 48 -6.70 -19.13 -5.27
C ASP A 48 -6.76 -18.08 -4.15
N HIS A 49 -5.67 -17.96 -3.38
CA HIS A 49 -5.52 -16.94 -2.36
C HIS A 49 -5.59 -15.52 -2.96
N SER A 50 -6.46 -14.67 -2.42
CA SER A 50 -6.66 -13.29 -2.89
C SER A 50 -5.67 -12.30 -2.28
N TRP A 51 -5.08 -12.64 -1.13
CA TRP A 51 -4.20 -11.78 -0.34
C TRP A 51 -4.86 -10.49 0.17
N VAL A 52 -6.18 -10.52 0.28
CA VAL A 52 -6.99 -9.40 0.75
C VAL A 52 -7.45 -9.67 2.18
N LEU A 53 -7.18 -8.71 3.07
CA LEU A 53 -7.61 -8.71 4.48
C LEU A 53 -8.79 -7.75 4.74
N THR A 54 -9.31 -7.12 3.68
CA THR A 54 -10.40 -6.16 3.73
C THR A 54 -11.68 -6.70 3.09
N THR A 55 -12.81 -6.15 3.52
CA THR A 55 -14.10 -6.35 2.88
C THR A 55 -14.58 -5.02 2.32
N ALA A 56 -14.93 -5.02 1.03
CA ALA A 56 -15.59 -3.91 0.36
C ALA A 56 -17.11 -4.10 0.32
N LYS A 57 -17.87 -3.03 0.56
CA LYS A 57 -19.35 -3.04 0.47
C LYS A 57 -19.88 -1.73 -0.07
N ASP A 58 -20.93 -1.82 -0.87
CA ASP A 58 -21.79 -0.70 -1.23
C ASP A 58 -22.98 -0.65 -0.27
N LEU A 59 -23.18 0.48 0.39
CA LEU A 59 -24.28 0.72 1.32
C LEU A 59 -25.25 1.74 0.74
N LEU A 60 -26.54 1.47 0.87
CA LEU A 60 -27.61 2.43 0.63
C LEU A 60 -28.01 3.12 1.94
N ILE A 61 -27.71 4.40 2.04
CA ILE A 61 -28.13 5.26 3.14
C ILE A 61 -29.51 5.84 2.83
N MET A 62 -30.46 5.66 3.73
CA MET A 62 -31.79 6.27 3.69
C MET A 62 -31.93 7.25 4.85
N VAL A 63 -31.85 8.55 4.56
CA VAL A 63 -31.87 9.60 5.57
C VAL A 63 -33.32 9.91 5.96
N PRO A 64 -33.69 9.87 7.25
CA PRO A 64 -35.02 10.25 7.70
C PRO A 64 -35.31 11.74 7.47
N GLU A 65 -36.59 12.08 7.36
CA GLU A 65 -37.05 13.47 7.31
C GLU A 65 -36.93 14.17 8.68
N GLY A 66 -36.68 15.48 8.68
CA GLY A 66 -36.68 16.32 9.89
C GLY A 66 -35.49 16.11 10.83
N MET A 67 -34.39 15.54 10.34
CA MET A 67 -33.17 15.30 11.10
C MET A 67 -32.18 16.46 11.04
N ASN A 68 -32.41 17.44 10.14
CA ASN A 68 -31.46 18.50 9.84
C ASN A 68 -30.08 17.94 9.43
N ALA A 69 -30.10 16.88 8.63
CA ALA A 69 -28.94 16.10 8.24
C ALA A 69 -27.90 16.94 7.47
N GLU A 70 -26.62 16.68 7.77
CA GLU A 70 -25.48 17.24 7.04
C GLU A 70 -24.66 16.13 6.37
N LYS A 71 -24.36 15.07 7.11
CA LYS A 71 -23.50 13.98 6.64
C LYS A 71 -23.75 12.67 7.36
N VAL A 72 -23.35 11.58 6.73
CA VAL A 72 -23.27 10.25 7.34
C VAL A 72 -21.82 9.78 7.32
N GLN A 73 -21.36 9.26 8.45
CA GLN A 73 -20.08 8.60 8.62
C GLN A 73 -20.29 7.11 8.92
N ILE A 74 -19.45 6.26 8.37
CA ILE A 74 -19.38 4.83 8.72
C ILE A 74 -18.13 4.58 9.55
N LEU A 75 -18.29 3.90 10.68
CA LEU A 75 -17.29 3.75 11.72
C LEU A 75 -17.05 2.28 12.08
N THR A 76 -15.82 1.94 12.47
CA THR A 76 -15.43 0.58 12.90
C THR A 76 -15.87 0.21 14.30
N ALA A 77 -16.17 1.19 15.16
CA ALA A 77 -16.58 0.97 16.54
C ALA A 77 -17.49 2.10 17.04
N ASN A 78 -18.10 1.91 18.21
CA ASN A 78 -18.91 2.93 18.86
C ASN A 78 -18.01 4.06 19.43
N PRO A 79 -18.08 5.30 18.89
CA PRO A 79 -17.21 6.41 19.29
C PRO A 79 -17.51 6.98 20.70
N ARG A 80 -18.54 6.48 21.39
CA ARG A 80 -18.78 6.79 22.80
C ARG A 80 -18.06 5.82 23.75
N GLN A 81 -17.79 4.61 23.28
CA GLN A 81 -17.28 3.52 24.12
C GLN A 81 -15.81 3.21 23.82
N SER A 82 -15.33 3.53 22.62
CA SER A 82 -13.97 3.23 22.19
C SER A 82 -13.32 4.46 21.55
N GLY A 83 -12.13 4.83 22.07
CA GLY A 83 -11.25 5.79 21.42
C GLY A 83 -10.59 5.27 20.15
N ASP A 84 -10.71 3.96 19.87
CA ASP A 84 -10.18 3.32 18.67
C ASP A 84 -11.15 3.33 17.49
N ALA A 85 -12.35 3.94 17.63
CA ALA A 85 -13.29 4.08 16.53
C ALA A 85 -12.64 4.82 15.35
N LYS A 86 -12.67 4.19 14.17
CA LYS A 86 -12.11 4.75 12.93
C LYS A 86 -13.18 5.02 11.89
N LEU A 87 -13.01 6.11 11.15
CA LEU A 87 -13.83 6.49 10.01
C LEU A 87 -13.42 5.69 8.77
N VAL A 88 -14.34 4.91 8.19
CA VAL A 88 -14.09 4.13 6.96
C VAL A 88 -14.74 4.74 5.71
N GLY A 89 -15.70 5.63 5.88
CA GLY A 89 -16.35 6.34 4.78
C GLY A 89 -17.23 7.48 5.26
N GLN A 90 -17.38 8.51 4.42
CA GLN A 90 -18.22 9.67 4.70
C GLN A 90 -18.95 10.16 3.43
N VAL A 91 -20.20 10.57 3.60
CA VAL A 91 -20.99 11.21 2.55
C VAL A 91 -21.83 12.36 3.08
N TYR A 92 -21.91 13.45 2.31
CA TYR A 92 -22.81 14.56 2.60
C TYR A 92 -24.21 14.25 2.11
N VAL A 93 -25.21 14.55 2.94
CA VAL A 93 -26.61 14.21 2.68
C VAL A 93 -27.55 15.29 3.19
N THR A 94 -28.79 15.27 2.72
CA THR A 94 -29.91 16.06 3.28
C THR A 94 -31.03 15.14 3.77
N ASP A 95 -31.99 15.71 4.51
CA ASP A 95 -33.20 15.01 4.94
C ASP A 95 -33.95 14.37 3.77
N GLY A 96 -34.51 13.17 3.99
CA GLY A 96 -35.27 12.41 2.99
C GLY A 96 -34.44 11.78 1.86
N GLU A 97 -33.12 12.02 1.83
CA GLU A 97 -32.25 11.59 0.74
C GLU A 97 -31.95 10.09 0.76
N LYS A 98 -31.76 9.51 -0.43
CA LYS A 98 -31.17 8.18 -0.63
C LYS A 98 -29.80 8.31 -1.27
N ARG A 99 -28.78 7.72 -0.65
CA ARG A 99 -27.39 7.88 -1.08
C ARG A 99 -26.62 6.57 -1.01
N MET A 100 -25.93 6.23 -2.10
CA MET A 100 -24.98 5.12 -2.11
C MET A 100 -23.62 5.59 -1.61
N ILE A 101 -22.93 4.73 -0.85
CA ILE A 101 -21.53 4.89 -0.47
C ILE A 101 -20.80 3.54 -0.53
N SER A 102 -19.60 3.52 -1.10
CA SER A 102 -18.69 2.38 -1.06
C SER A 102 -17.75 2.52 0.13
N ILE A 103 -17.57 1.44 0.88
CA ILE A 103 -16.67 1.39 2.05
C ILE A 103 -15.73 0.20 1.93
N SER A 104 -14.58 0.31 2.61
CA SER A 104 -13.64 -0.78 2.84
C SER A 104 -13.28 -0.83 4.32
N TYR A 105 -13.33 -2.01 4.92
CA TYR A 105 -13.08 -2.22 6.34
C TYR A 105 -12.35 -3.55 6.60
N PRO A 106 -11.67 -3.72 7.76
CA PRO A 106 -11.02 -4.99 8.10
C PRO A 106 -12.02 -6.17 8.10
N SER A 107 -11.66 -7.28 7.46
CA SER A 107 -12.53 -8.48 7.35
C SER A 107 -12.81 -9.15 8.69
N THR A 108 -12.06 -8.79 9.73
CA THR A 108 -12.25 -9.25 11.11
C THR A 108 -13.44 -8.59 11.81
N LEU A 109 -14.02 -7.54 11.24
CA LEU A 109 -15.18 -6.85 11.80
C LEU A 109 -16.50 -7.43 11.26
N ALA A 110 -17.29 -8.01 12.15
CA ALA A 110 -18.66 -8.45 11.86
C ALA A 110 -19.71 -7.33 12.04
N THR A 111 -19.32 -6.17 12.56
CA THR A 111 -20.24 -5.10 12.94
C THR A 111 -19.60 -3.74 12.69
N LEU A 112 -20.39 -2.83 12.13
CA LEU A 112 -20.04 -1.44 11.89
C LEU A 112 -21.11 -0.51 12.48
N TYR A 113 -20.79 0.79 12.49
CA TYR A 113 -21.68 1.82 13.01
C TYR A 113 -21.88 2.92 11.97
N ALA A 114 -23.12 3.32 11.75
CA ALA A 114 -23.44 4.48 10.93
C ALA A 114 -23.83 5.65 11.84
N ALA A 115 -23.18 6.79 11.66
CA ALA A 115 -23.43 8.03 12.39
C ALA A 115 -24.02 9.07 11.43
N LEU A 116 -25.31 9.40 11.60
CA LEU A 116 -25.92 10.56 10.98
C LEU A 116 -25.63 11.79 11.83
N ILE A 117 -25.04 12.81 11.22
CA ILE A 117 -24.62 14.04 11.88
C ILE A 117 -25.47 15.19 11.33
N ASP A 118 -26.12 15.92 12.23
CA ASP A 118 -26.91 17.10 11.89
C ASP A 118 -26.03 18.36 11.76
N GLN A 119 -26.57 19.46 11.23
CA GLN A 119 -25.83 20.72 11.04
C GLN A 119 -25.37 21.39 12.36
N ASN A 120 -25.84 20.91 13.52
CA ASN A 120 -25.40 21.36 14.83
C ASN A 120 -24.34 20.42 15.44
N GLY A 121 -23.90 19.40 14.69
CA GLY A 121 -22.95 18.39 15.16
C GLY A 121 -23.55 17.30 16.05
N LYS A 122 -24.89 17.14 16.09
CA LYS A 122 -25.53 16.07 16.87
C LYS A 122 -25.51 14.76 16.10
N TYR A 123 -25.25 13.69 16.84
CA TYR A 123 -25.12 12.34 16.31
C TYR A 123 -26.41 11.55 16.50
N THR A 124 -26.77 10.75 15.48
CA THR A 124 -27.69 9.62 15.57
C THR A 124 -26.95 8.38 15.10
N LEU A 125 -26.68 7.44 16.02
CA LEU A 125 -25.83 6.27 15.76
C LEU A 125 -26.70 5.01 15.61
N GLU A 126 -26.52 4.27 14.52
CA GLU A 126 -27.10 2.95 14.30
C GLU A 126 -25.97 1.92 14.17
N VAL A 127 -26.17 0.73 14.73
CA VAL A 127 -25.24 -0.41 14.60
C VAL A 127 -25.81 -1.37 13.55
N PHE A 128 -24.95 -1.93 12.70
CA PHE A 128 -25.39 -2.85 11.65
C PHE A 128 -24.34 -3.91 11.34
N SER A 129 -24.79 -5.04 10.78
CA SER A 129 -23.93 -6.07 10.21
C SER A 129 -23.85 -5.86 8.69
N PRO A 130 -22.69 -5.51 8.12
CA PRO A 130 -22.54 -5.24 6.68
C PRO A 130 -22.77 -6.47 5.78
N ASP A 131 -22.75 -7.68 6.34
CA ASP A 131 -23.06 -8.91 5.60
C ASP A 131 -24.55 -9.25 5.57
N GLU A 132 -25.31 -8.76 6.54
CA GLU A 132 -26.76 -8.98 6.62
C GLU A 132 -27.57 -7.79 6.08
N GLN A 133 -27.00 -6.57 6.20
CA GLN A 133 -27.70 -5.32 5.97
C GLN A 133 -26.86 -4.36 5.11
N GLY A 134 -27.27 -4.21 3.84
CA GLY A 134 -26.72 -3.20 2.93
C GLY A 134 -27.50 -1.87 2.92
N VAL A 135 -28.55 -1.74 3.73
CA VAL A 135 -29.41 -0.55 3.78
C VAL A 135 -29.46 0.01 5.19
N ILE A 136 -29.07 1.28 5.37
CA ILE A 136 -29.04 1.97 6.66
C ILE A 136 -30.19 2.97 6.73
N THR A 137 -31.01 2.91 7.79
CA THR A 137 -32.24 3.72 7.88
C THR A 137 -32.34 4.58 9.14
N PHE A 138 -31.42 4.43 10.10
CA PHE A 138 -31.45 5.16 11.38
C PHE A 138 -32.75 4.99 12.16
N SER A 139 -33.44 3.86 11.95
CA SER A 139 -34.76 3.57 12.54
C SER A 139 -34.66 3.09 13.99
N ASN A 140 -33.55 2.45 14.36
CA ASN A 140 -33.32 1.92 15.71
C ASN A 140 -31.96 2.40 16.25
N PRO A 141 -31.78 3.71 16.49
CA PRO A 141 -30.50 4.24 16.88
C PRO A 141 -30.15 3.86 18.31
N ILE A 142 -28.91 3.45 18.51
CA ILE A 142 -28.33 3.15 19.83
C ILE A 142 -27.89 4.42 20.57
N LEU A 143 -27.83 5.57 19.88
CA LEU A 143 -27.48 6.87 20.45
C LEU A 143 -28.11 8.04 19.69
N LYS A 144 -28.50 9.11 20.42
CA LYS A 144 -28.91 10.41 19.88
C LYS A 144 -28.30 11.58 20.70
N GLY A 145 -27.92 12.67 20.04
CA GLY A 145 -27.47 13.94 20.64
C GLY A 145 -25.96 14.19 20.53
N ASP A 146 -25.39 15.00 21.41
CA ASP A 146 -23.95 15.37 21.41
C ASP A 146 -23.01 14.20 21.79
N GLY A 147 -23.52 12.97 21.78
CA GLY A 147 -23.08 11.85 22.61
C GLY A 147 -21.86 11.08 22.17
N ILE A 148 -20.93 11.65 21.39
CA ILE A 148 -19.64 10.99 21.15
C ILE A 148 -18.62 11.44 22.21
N SER A 149 -17.69 10.55 22.56
CA SER A 149 -16.62 10.85 23.51
C SER A 149 -15.26 11.02 22.83
N TYR A 150 -15.14 10.50 21.61
CA TYR A 150 -13.93 10.52 20.79
C TYR A 150 -14.29 10.87 19.36
N GLU A 151 -13.57 11.82 18.77
CA GLU A 151 -13.70 12.14 17.34
C GLU A 151 -13.00 11.03 16.52
N PRO A 152 -13.75 10.26 15.71
CA PRO A 152 -13.17 9.16 14.95
C PRO A 152 -12.11 9.65 13.98
N GLN A 153 -10.91 9.08 14.07
CA GLN A 153 -9.86 9.35 13.09
C GLN A 153 -10.04 8.49 11.84
N PRO A 154 -9.58 8.92 10.66
CA PRO A 154 -9.60 8.09 9.46
C PRO A 154 -8.99 6.71 9.69
N GLN A 155 -9.60 5.67 9.11
CA GLN A 155 -9.00 4.35 9.06
C GLN A 155 -7.72 4.42 8.25
N VAL A 156 -6.65 3.85 8.81
CA VAL A 156 -5.32 3.81 8.19
C VAL A 156 -5.03 2.37 7.80
N TYR A 157 -4.56 2.16 6.59
CA TYR A 157 -4.01 0.89 6.12
C TYR A 157 -2.49 1.00 6.01
N THR A 158 -1.78 -0.07 6.38
CA THR A 158 -0.35 -0.20 6.19
C THR A 158 -0.10 -1.03 4.94
N TYR A 159 0.73 -0.51 4.05
CA TYR A 159 1.15 -1.12 2.80
C TYR A 159 2.62 -1.50 2.95
N CYS A 160 2.91 -2.77 2.79
CA CYS A 160 4.24 -3.36 2.97
C CYS A 160 4.70 -3.88 1.61
N PHE A 161 5.94 -3.57 1.21
CA PHE A 161 6.49 -3.95 -0.08
C PHE A 161 7.82 -4.67 0.10
N GLU A 162 8.07 -5.62 -0.78
CA GLU A 162 9.37 -6.19 -1.12
C GLU A 162 9.91 -5.47 -2.37
N GLU A 163 11.20 -5.14 -2.35
CA GLU A 163 11.95 -4.82 -3.55
C GLU A 163 12.42 -6.11 -4.25
N GLU A 164 13.12 -5.97 -5.37
CA GLU A 164 13.64 -7.06 -6.19
C GLU A 164 12.65 -7.76 -7.11
N TYR A 165 11.42 -7.30 -7.30
CA TYR A 165 10.51 -7.90 -8.27
C TYR A 165 11.17 -7.94 -9.68
N PRO A 166 11.11 -9.09 -10.39
CA PRO A 166 10.42 -10.33 -10.05
C PRO A 166 11.27 -11.35 -9.29
N LYS A 167 12.46 -11.08 -8.78
CA LYS A 167 13.26 -12.04 -7.98
C LYS A 167 12.63 -12.31 -6.61
N PRO A 168 12.83 -13.51 -6.03
CA PRO A 168 12.41 -13.80 -4.67
C PRO A 168 13.04 -12.78 -3.71
N GLY A 169 12.20 -12.17 -2.87
CA GLY A 169 12.65 -11.30 -1.78
C GLY A 169 13.13 -12.10 -0.57
N ASP A 170 13.44 -11.39 0.51
CA ASP A 170 13.80 -12.01 1.80
C ASP A 170 12.58 -12.21 2.72
N TYR A 171 11.42 -11.73 2.27
CA TYR A 171 10.08 -11.95 2.83
C TYR A 171 9.88 -11.32 4.21
N ASP A 172 10.59 -10.23 4.50
CA ASP A 172 10.36 -9.38 5.66
C ASP A 172 9.35 -8.23 5.40
N TYR A 173 9.06 -7.94 4.14
CA TYR A 173 8.12 -6.96 3.61
C TYR A 173 8.32 -5.55 4.15
N ASN A 174 9.56 -5.17 4.45
CA ASN A 174 9.86 -3.86 5.03
C ASN A 174 10.68 -2.94 4.12
N ASP A 175 10.95 -3.35 2.87
CA ASP A 175 11.75 -2.56 1.92
C ASP A 175 11.18 -1.16 1.71
N VAL A 176 9.86 -1.07 1.60
CA VAL A 176 9.11 0.17 1.76
C VAL A 176 7.85 -0.13 2.57
N VAL A 177 7.63 0.64 3.63
CA VAL A 177 6.38 0.59 4.40
C VAL A 177 5.71 1.96 4.37
N MET A 178 4.47 2.00 3.86
CA MET A 178 3.65 3.21 3.82
C MET A 178 2.38 3.03 4.64
N ARG A 179 1.96 4.07 5.36
CA ARG A 179 0.64 4.13 5.96
C ARG A 179 -0.19 5.15 5.23
N ILE A 180 -1.38 4.74 4.79
CA ILE A 180 -2.28 5.62 4.04
C ILE A 180 -3.67 5.58 4.64
N SER A 181 -4.24 6.77 4.85
CA SER A 181 -5.66 6.97 5.06
C SER A 181 -6.22 7.95 4.04
N GLN A 182 -7.55 7.92 3.89
CA GLN A 182 -8.28 8.90 3.11
C GLN A 182 -9.35 9.57 3.99
N GLU A 183 -9.57 10.85 3.76
CA GLU A 183 -10.56 11.65 4.49
C GLU A 183 -11.29 12.58 3.51
N ARG A 184 -12.62 12.50 3.47
CA ARG A 184 -13.42 13.44 2.70
C ARG A 184 -13.64 14.70 3.53
N THR A 185 -12.96 15.78 3.18
CA THR A 185 -13.01 17.07 3.89
C THR A 185 -14.01 18.06 3.28
N GLY A 186 -14.53 17.78 2.09
CA GLY A 186 -15.56 18.57 1.44
C GLY A 186 -16.35 17.79 0.39
N LYS A 187 -17.34 18.43 -0.23
CA LYS A 187 -18.16 17.79 -1.28
C LYS A 187 -17.33 17.31 -2.47
N MET A 188 -16.28 18.06 -2.83
CA MET A 188 -15.36 17.78 -3.94
C MET A 188 -13.92 17.51 -3.49
N GLU A 189 -13.62 17.55 -2.18
CA GLU A 189 -12.25 17.44 -1.65
C GLU A 189 -12.06 16.11 -0.92
N MET A 190 -11.03 15.37 -1.32
CA MET A 190 -10.49 14.23 -0.58
C MET A 190 -9.05 14.54 -0.17
N ARG A 191 -8.70 14.18 1.06
CA ARG A 191 -7.32 14.20 1.54
C ARG A 191 -6.79 12.79 1.64
N TYR A 192 -5.56 12.59 1.17
CA TYR A 192 -4.82 11.35 1.32
C TYR A 192 -3.63 11.63 2.24
N HIS A 193 -3.65 11.03 3.43
CA HIS A 193 -2.56 11.14 4.38
C HIS A 193 -1.60 9.99 4.11
N VAL A 194 -0.37 10.31 3.70
CA VAL A 194 0.64 9.32 3.34
C VAL A 194 1.81 9.47 4.30
N THR A 195 2.10 8.43 5.06
CA THR A 195 3.29 8.34 5.91
C THR A 195 4.25 7.34 5.31
N LEU A 196 5.50 7.73 5.07
CA LEU A 196 6.60 6.80 4.81
C LEU A 196 7.14 6.32 6.16
N ALA A 197 6.74 5.11 6.55
CA ALA A 197 6.95 4.56 7.88
C ALA A 197 8.31 3.89 8.04
N ALA A 198 8.77 3.18 7.00
CA ALA A 198 10.06 2.50 6.97
C ALA A 198 10.60 2.34 5.54
N VAL A 199 11.92 2.17 5.45
CA VAL A 199 12.66 1.88 4.21
C VAL A 199 13.76 0.86 4.51
N GLY A 200 13.52 -0.41 4.23
CA GLY A 200 14.52 -1.50 4.29
C GLY A 200 15.31 -1.70 2.99
N ALA A 201 14.85 -1.09 1.89
CA ALA A 201 15.42 -1.21 0.56
C ALA A 201 16.93 -0.88 0.53
N SER A 202 17.68 -1.61 -0.29
CA SER A 202 19.12 -1.42 -0.47
C SER A 202 19.47 -0.60 -1.72
N LYS A 203 18.51 -0.40 -2.63
CA LYS A 203 18.67 0.39 -3.87
C LYS A 203 17.67 1.55 -3.93
N GLN A 204 17.78 2.38 -4.98
CA GLN A 204 16.80 3.43 -5.22
C GLN A 204 15.43 2.80 -5.50
N VAL A 205 14.42 3.23 -4.75
CA VAL A 205 13.03 2.86 -4.94
C VAL A 205 12.18 4.13 -4.95
N GLY A 206 11.36 4.30 -5.98
CA GLY A 206 10.36 5.38 -6.06
C GLY A 206 8.98 4.87 -5.67
N ALA A 207 8.02 5.76 -5.43
CA ALA A 207 6.64 5.37 -5.20
C ALA A 207 5.63 6.39 -5.70
N CYS A 208 4.47 5.87 -6.09
CA CYS A 208 3.30 6.62 -6.52
C CYS A 208 2.04 6.00 -5.89
N LEU A 209 0.94 6.74 -5.91
CA LEU A 209 -0.38 6.27 -5.50
C LEU A 209 -1.33 6.43 -6.70
N ARG A 210 -1.76 5.30 -7.26
CA ARG A 210 -2.84 5.26 -8.24
C ARG A 210 -4.18 5.28 -7.51
N LEU A 211 -5.07 6.16 -7.97
CA LEU A 211 -6.48 6.15 -7.59
C LEU A 211 -7.23 5.24 -8.57
N VAL A 212 -7.57 4.03 -8.13
CA VAL A 212 -8.19 3.01 -8.99
C VAL A 212 -9.57 3.47 -9.43
N ASP A 213 -9.90 3.24 -10.71
CA ASP A 213 -11.14 3.69 -11.37
C ASP A 213 -11.36 5.21 -11.39
N VAL A 214 -10.32 6.01 -11.12
CA VAL A 214 -10.33 7.47 -11.28
C VAL A 214 -9.46 7.85 -12.46
N LYS A 215 -10.02 8.63 -13.39
CA LYS A 215 -9.27 9.14 -14.53
C LYS A 215 -8.51 10.39 -14.17
N TYR A 216 -7.40 10.63 -14.86
CA TYR A 216 -6.63 11.87 -14.74
C TYR A 216 -7.53 13.11 -14.92
N ASP A 217 -8.41 13.07 -15.92
CA ASP A 217 -9.31 14.18 -16.24
C ASP A 217 -10.47 14.34 -15.23
N ASP A 218 -10.69 13.40 -14.30
CA ASP A 218 -11.68 13.55 -13.21
C ASP A 218 -11.17 14.48 -12.10
N ILE A 219 -9.86 14.73 -12.06
CA ILE A 219 -9.20 15.59 -11.08
C ILE A 219 -9.16 17.04 -11.58
N GLU A 220 -9.56 17.97 -10.71
CA GLU A 220 -9.47 19.41 -10.94
C GLU A 220 -8.09 19.93 -10.52
N SER A 221 -7.63 19.55 -9.33
CA SER A 221 -6.34 20.00 -8.81
C SER A 221 -5.77 19.06 -7.75
N VAL A 222 -4.45 19.02 -7.67
CA VAL A 222 -3.70 18.36 -6.59
C VAL A 222 -2.75 19.37 -5.95
N SER A 223 -2.74 19.42 -4.63
CA SER A 223 -1.78 20.17 -3.83
C SER A 223 -1.40 19.38 -2.58
N THR A 224 -0.53 19.92 -1.73
CA THR A 224 -0.23 19.35 -0.41
C THR A 224 -0.45 20.37 0.69
N VAL A 225 -0.84 19.89 1.87
CA VAL A 225 -0.92 20.74 3.06
C VAL A 225 0.46 21.37 3.30
N ASN A 226 0.51 22.69 3.53
CA ASN A 226 1.74 23.47 3.73
C ASN A 226 2.74 23.44 2.57
N ASN A 227 2.35 23.00 1.36
CA ASN A 227 3.22 22.90 0.18
C ASN A 227 4.51 22.07 0.43
N ILE A 228 4.42 21.03 1.26
CA ILE A 228 5.53 20.10 1.52
C ILE A 228 5.52 18.95 0.50
N SER A 229 6.69 18.37 0.23
CA SER A 229 6.85 17.23 -0.69
C SER A 229 7.91 16.27 -0.16
N PHE A 230 7.75 14.98 -0.43
CA PHE A 230 8.76 13.97 -0.06
C PHE A 230 10.05 14.18 -0.86
N ASN A 231 9.95 14.78 -2.05
CA ASN A 231 11.10 15.12 -2.89
C ASN A 231 11.86 16.37 -2.42
N VAL A 232 11.44 16.97 -1.30
CA VAL A 232 12.12 18.09 -0.64
C VAL A 232 12.49 17.68 0.80
N THR A 233 13.77 17.76 1.12
CA THR A 233 14.31 17.44 2.45
C THR A 233 15.22 18.58 2.90
N ASN A 234 15.00 19.11 4.10
CA ASN A 234 15.77 20.23 4.68
C ASN A 234 15.89 21.45 3.72
N GLY A 235 14.79 21.77 3.04
CA GLY A 235 14.71 22.89 2.09
C GLY A 235 15.42 22.66 0.74
N LYS A 236 16.00 21.48 0.53
CA LYS A 236 16.64 21.09 -0.74
C LYS A 236 15.73 20.15 -1.52
N THR A 237 15.69 20.31 -2.83
CA THR A 237 15.03 19.34 -3.72
C THR A 237 16.04 18.27 -4.10
N ILE A 238 15.61 17.02 -4.31
CA ILE A 238 16.46 15.89 -4.71
C ILE A 238 17.16 16.05 -6.09
N SER A 239 17.09 17.21 -6.76
CA SER A 239 17.63 17.44 -8.11
C SER A 239 19.13 17.18 -8.26
N ASP A 240 19.87 17.16 -7.17
CA ASP A 240 21.33 17.04 -7.16
C ASP A 240 21.80 15.57 -7.13
N GLN A 241 20.87 14.61 -7.14
CA GLN A 241 21.16 13.17 -7.13
C GLN A 241 20.96 12.53 -8.49
N MET A 242 21.74 11.49 -8.77
CA MET A 242 21.52 10.62 -9.92
C MET A 242 20.23 9.81 -9.70
N MET A 243 19.21 10.07 -10.51
CA MET A 243 17.93 9.38 -10.47
C MET A 243 17.79 8.45 -11.68
N TYR A 244 17.55 7.16 -11.43
CA TYR A 244 17.45 6.17 -12.50
C TYR A 244 16.05 5.56 -12.64
N VAL A 245 15.30 5.57 -11.54
CA VAL A 245 13.98 4.94 -11.43
C VAL A 245 12.86 5.92 -11.78
N LEU A 246 12.50 6.83 -10.88
CA LEU A 246 11.55 7.92 -11.14
C LEU A 246 12.29 9.25 -11.25
N THR A 247 11.81 10.12 -12.14
CA THR A 247 12.42 11.45 -12.36
C THR A 247 11.41 12.58 -12.35
N ASP A 248 10.14 12.28 -12.61
CA ASP A 248 9.06 13.26 -12.46
C ASP A 248 8.80 13.53 -10.97
N LYS A 249 8.81 14.81 -10.62
CA LYS A 249 8.60 15.32 -9.25
C LYS A 249 7.31 16.13 -9.14
N SER A 250 6.55 16.24 -10.23
CA SER A 250 5.19 16.80 -10.19
C SER A 250 4.37 16.06 -9.15
N LEU A 251 3.41 16.70 -8.48
CA LEU A 251 2.56 16.01 -7.51
C LEU A 251 1.55 15.06 -8.17
N PHE A 252 1.27 15.27 -9.46
CA PHE A 252 0.17 14.62 -10.16
C PHE A 252 0.58 14.31 -11.60
N ALA A 253 0.45 13.04 -11.97
CA ALA A 253 0.80 12.52 -13.27
C ALA A 253 -0.37 11.74 -13.89
N LYS A 254 -0.35 11.68 -15.23
CA LYS A 254 -1.27 10.88 -16.02
C LYS A 254 -0.66 9.50 -16.25
N GLY A 255 -1.36 8.45 -15.81
CA GLY A 255 -0.99 7.08 -16.12
C GLY A 255 -1.11 6.76 -17.61
N ARG A 256 -0.50 5.65 -18.03
CA ARG A 256 -0.45 5.20 -19.43
C ARG A 256 -1.83 4.91 -20.02
N HIS A 257 -2.82 4.61 -19.18
CA HIS A 257 -4.20 4.32 -19.55
C HIS A 257 -5.17 5.35 -18.95
N ASP A 258 -4.73 6.61 -18.81
CA ASP A 258 -5.53 7.73 -18.30
C ASP A 258 -5.84 7.66 -16.80
N GLU A 259 -5.09 6.90 -16.02
CA GLU A 259 -5.26 6.82 -14.57
C GLU A 259 -4.80 8.11 -13.87
N ALA A 260 -5.50 8.50 -12.80
CA ALA A 260 -5.05 9.54 -11.87
C ALA A 260 -3.95 8.99 -10.94
N VAL A 261 -2.74 9.57 -11.03
CA VAL A 261 -1.58 9.11 -10.24
C VAL A 261 -1.01 10.25 -9.42
N LEU A 262 -1.01 10.11 -8.09
CA LEU A 262 -0.30 11.00 -7.18
C LEU A 262 1.15 10.53 -7.07
N ASN A 263 2.11 11.37 -7.43
CA ASN A 263 3.51 11.03 -7.24
C ASN A 263 3.90 11.25 -5.78
N LEU A 264 4.46 10.23 -5.14
CA LEU A 264 4.85 10.29 -3.73
C LEU A 264 6.30 10.75 -3.62
N PHE A 265 7.24 9.89 -4.00
CA PHE A 265 8.66 10.15 -3.95
C PHE A 265 9.42 9.45 -5.06
N VAL A 266 10.52 10.05 -5.51
CA VAL A 266 11.38 9.46 -6.54
C VAL A 266 12.52 8.61 -5.97
N ASP A 267 12.77 8.72 -4.66
CA ASP A 267 13.73 7.94 -3.90
C ASP A 267 13.25 7.86 -2.42
N ALA A 268 13.03 6.65 -1.93
CA ALA A 268 12.54 6.38 -0.58
C ALA A 268 13.53 6.84 0.49
N HIS A 269 14.84 6.62 0.30
CA HIS A 269 15.87 7.02 1.25
C HIS A 269 15.97 8.54 1.39
N TRP A 270 15.83 9.28 0.30
CA TRP A 270 15.71 10.74 0.39
C TRP A 270 14.42 11.17 1.11
N ALA A 271 13.32 10.49 0.78
CA ALA A 271 12.00 10.80 1.29
C ALA A 271 11.86 10.60 2.80
N THR A 272 12.66 9.73 3.43
CA THR A 272 12.67 9.57 4.90
C THR A 272 13.24 10.78 5.63
N GLY A 273 13.97 11.67 4.92
CA GLY A 273 14.47 12.92 5.48
C GLY A 273 15.92 12.90 5.95
N GLU A 274 16.73 11.95 5.46
CA GLU A 274 18.16 11.89 5.77
C GLU A 274 18.92 13.12 5.25
N GLU A 275 19.93 13.57 6.02
CA GLU A 275 20.95 14.50 5.53
C GLU A 275 21.96 13.73 4.66
N LEU A 276 22.32 14.30 3.50
CA LEU A 276 23.35 13.74 2.62
C LEU A 276 24.64 13.46 3.41
N ASP A 277 25.30 12.33 3.15
CA ASP A 277 26.63 12.07 3.71
C ASP A 277 27.62 13.13 3.18
N ASP A 278 28.52 13.59 4.06
CA ASP A 278 29.59 14.54 3.76
C ASP A 278 30.57 14.00 2.70
N ASN A 279 30.50 12.69 2.39
CA ASN A 279 31.28 12.05 1.33
C ASN A 279 30.62 12.19 -0.05
N PHE A 280 31.07 13.18 -0.82
CA PHE A 280 30.71 13.39 -2.23
C PHE A 280 29.23 13.70 -2.51
N GLY A 281 28.42 13.93 -1.47
CA GLY A 281 27.01 14.28 -1.61
C GLY A 281 26.15 13.15 -2.18
N MET A 282 26.49 11.88 -1.92
CA MET A 282 25.66 10.74 -2.27
C MET A 282 24.68 10.39 -1.13
N ILE A 283 23.49 9.89 -1.46
CA ILE A 283 22.55 9.38 -0.45
C ILE A 283 23.13 8.11 0.18
N GLY A 284 23.30 8.11 1.51
CA GLY A 284 23.60 6.92 2.28
C GLY A 284 22.36 6.05 2.38
N ARG A 285 22.24 4.99 1.58
CA ARG A 285 21.07 4.08 1.60
C ARG A 285 21.05 3.19 2.85
N LYS A 286 20.93 3.81 4.04
CA LYS A 286 20.73 3.09 5.30
C LYS A 286 19.32 2.53 5.36
N LYS A 287 19.15 1.56 6.25
CA LYS A 287 17.86 0.95 6.53
C LYS A 287 17.14 1.71 7.64
N TYR A 288 15.98 2.30 7.33
CA TYR A 288 15.23 3.19 8.21
C TYR A 288 14.05 2.50 8.84
N ASN A 289 13.97 2.54 10.17
CA ASN A 289 12.85 1.98 10.94
C ASN A 289 12.58 0.49 10.69
N VAL A 290 13.58 -0.27 10.26
CA VAL A 290 13.50 -1.75 10.13
C VAL A 290 14.49 -2.46 11.06
N THR A 291 15.27 -1.69 11.82
CA THR A 291 16.22 -2.18 12.82
C THR A 291 16.06 -1.42 14.12
N LYS A 292 16.34 -2.09 15.25
CA LYS A 292 16.32 -1.49 16.60
C LYS A 292 17.64 -0.80 16.96
N ASN A 293 18.64 -0.88 16.09
CA ASN A 293 19.97 -0.31 16.31
C ASN A 293 20.20 0.88 15.37
N THR A 294 20.85 1.93 15.89
CA THR A 294 21.35 3.04 15.08
C THR A 294 22.85 2.87 14.84
N GLY A 295 23.28 2.94 13.58
CA GLY A 295 24.67 2.78 13.18
C GLY A 295 24.89 3.09 11.69
N GLY A 296 25.99 2.60 11.14
CA GLY A 296 26.36 2.87 9.74
C GLY A 296 25.41 2.26 8.70
N THR A 297 24.68 1.20 9.06
CA THR A 297 23.80 0.46 8.13
C THR A 297 22.31 0.67 8.37
N GLY A 298 21.93 1.29 9.47
CA GLY A 298 20.51 1.49 9.80
C GLY A 298 20.29 2.53 10.90
N GLN A 299 19.10 3.10 10.92
CA GLN A 299 18.77 4.24 11.77
C GLN A 299 17.27 4.29 12.07
N MET A 300 16.93 4.62 13.32
CA MET A 300 15.56 4.97 13.68
C MET A 300 15.30 6.45 13.40
N MET A 301 14.19 6.76 12.73
CA MET A 301 13.78 8.11 12.39
C MET A 301 12.30 8.33 12.64
N VAL A 302 11.92 9.58 12.87
CA VAL A 302 10.51 9.98 12.89
C VAL A 302 9.95 9.82 11.47
N PRO A 303 8.90 9.01 11.27
CA PRO A 303 8.27 8.86 9.97
C PRO A 303 7.84 10.21 9.38
N ARG A 304 8.06 10.40 8.08
CA ARG A 304 7.61 11.60 7.37
C ARG A 304 6.20 11.39 6.84
N GLU A 305 5.34 12.36 7.09
CA GLU A 305 3.94 12.36 6.64
C GLU A 305 3.67 13.57 5.73
N ILE A 306 2.94 13.31 4.65
CA ILE A 306 2.46 14.34 3.73
C ILE A 306 0.99 14.09 3.43
N THR A 307 0.20 15.16 3.54
CA THR A 307 -1.21 15.15 3.18
C THR A 307 -1.39 15.75 1.79
N TYR A 308 -1.83 14.92 0.85
CA TYR A 308 -2.26 15.34 -0.48
C TYR A 308 -3.70 15.84 -0.39
N VAL A 309 -3.98 16.99 -0.98
CA VAL A 309 -5.31 17.57 -1.09
C VAL A 309 -5.73 17.49 -2.55
N VAL A 310 -6.76 16.70 -2.83
CA VAL A 310 -7.24 16.41 -4.18
C VAL A 310 -8.66 16.93 -4.34
N THR A 311 -8.84 17.83 -5.30
CA THR A 311 -10.15 18.35 -5.69
C THR A 311 -10.61 17.63 -6.95
N PHE A 312 -11.81 17.06 -6.90
CA PHE A 312 -12.43 16.34 -8.01
C PHE A 312 -13.47 17.20 -8.71
N LYS A 313 -13.79 16.84 -9.95
CA LYS A 313 -14.83 17.52 -10.75
C LYS A 313 -16.24 17.00 -10.49
N ASP A 314 -16.38 15.78 -9.96
CA ASP A 314 -17.68 15.15 -9.66
C ASP A 314 -17.72 14.55 -8.24
N GLU A 315 -18.60 15.10 -7.40
CA GLU A 315 -18.87 14.63 -6.03
C GLU A 315 -19.33 13.16 -6.02
N LYS A 316 -20.03 12.69 -7.07
CA LYS A 316 -20.54 11.31 -7.09
C LYS A 316 -19.42 10.28 -7.19
N LEU A 317 -18.28 10.66 -7.77
CA LEU A 317 -17.10 9.79 -7.82
C LEU A 317 -16.58 9.50 -6.40
N LEU A 318 -16.51 10.52 -5.53
CA LEU A 318 -16.03 10.36 -4.15
C LEU A 318 -16.86 9.37 -3.33
N ASN A 319 -18.16 9.23 -3.63
CA ASN A 319 -19.02 8.29 -2.92
C ASN A 319 -18.62 6.82 -3.20
N ARG A 320 -17.85 6.56 -4.26
CA ARG A 320 -17.37 5.23 -4.64
C ARG A 320 -15.91 4.98 -4.24
N LEU A 321 -15.23 5.98 -3.69
CA LEU A 321 -13.83 5.87 -3.28
C LEU A 321 -13.74 5.36 -1.85
N SER A 322 -13.21 4.15 -1.69
CA SER A 322 -12.83 3.55 -0.42
C SER A 322 -11.32 3.30 -0.39
N LEU A 323 -10.80 2.83 0.76
CA LEU A 323 -9.38 2.46 0.87
C LEU A 323 -8.98 1.29 -0.07
N ASP A 324 -9.93 0.48 -0.55
CA ASP A 324 -9.66 -0.58 -1.53
C ASP A 324 -9.44 -0.04 -2.96
N GLN A 325 -9.86 1.20 -3.23
CA GLN A 325 -9.55 1.91 -4.49
C GLN A 325 -8.19 2.62 -4.45
N LEU A 326 -7.39 2.39 -3.40
CA LEU A 326 -6.01 2.89 -3.33
C LEU A 326 -5.04 1.79 -3.74
N ASP A 327 -4.20 2.12 -4.72
CA ASP A 327 -3.12 1.27 -5.18
C ASP A 327 -1.81 2.06 -5.10
N PRO A 328 -1.23 2.19 -3.89
CA PRO A 328 0.16 2.61 -3.78
C PRO A 328 1.04 1.53 -4.40
N PHE A 329 2.04 1.95 -5.15
CA PHE A 329 3.00 1.06 -5.78
C PHE A 329 4.39 1.66 -5.70
N ILE A 330 5.37 0.78 -5.59
CA ILE A 330 6.77 1.17 -5.71
C ILE A 330 7.25 0.95 -7.14
N VAL A 331 8.26 1.71 -7.53
CA VAL A 331 8.95 1.56 -8.80
C VAL A 331 10.40 1.27 -8.50
N GLU A 332 10.98 0.33 -9.23
CA GLU A 332 12.36 -0.10 -9.07
C GLU A 332 13.03 -0.33 -10.43
N GLU A 333 14.36 -0.45 -10.42
CA GLU A 333 15.13 -0.87 -11.59
C GLU A 333 15.35 -2.39 -11.57
N PHE A 334 15.08 -3.03 -12.71
CA PHE A 334 15.38 -4.43 -12.95
C PHE A 334 15.81 -4.66 -14.41
N ASN A 335 16.96 -5.32 -14.60
CA ASN A 335 17.54 -5.62 -15.92
C ASN A 335 17.62 -4.40 -16.86
N GLY A 336 17.93 -3.22 -16.32
CA GLY A 336 18.02 -1.96 -17.08
C GLY A 336 16.67 -1.37 -17.50
N GLY A 337 15.55 -1.95 -17.06
CA GLY A 337 14.20 -1.43 -17.20
C GLY A 337 13.61 -0.97 -15.86
N ARG A 338 12.44 -0.33 -15.91
CA ARG A 338 11.68 0.10 -14.73
C ARG A 338 10.46 -0.79 -14.55
N TRP A 339 10.29 -1.27 -13.34
CA TRP A 339 9.27 -2.23 -12.96
C TRP A 339 8.45 -1.65 -11.81
N GLU A 340 7.17 -2.01 -11.77
CA GLU A 340 6.23 -1.55 -10.76
C GLU A 340 5.82 -2.73 -9.88
N VAL A 341 5.75 -2.50 -8.58
CA VAL A 341 5.30 -3.49 -7.60
C VAL A 341 4.02 -2.98 -6.97
N HIS A 342 2.93 -3.68 -7.26
CA HIS A 342 1.57 -3.34 -6.85
C HIS A 342 1.03 -4.34 -5.83
N MET A 343 -0.10 -4.00 -5.19
CA MET A 343 -0.91 -4.97 -4.45
C MET A 343 -1.27 -6.16 -5.34
N TYR A 344 -1.52 -7.33 -4.73
CA TYR A 344 -1.73 -8.56 -5.48
C TYR A 344 -2.83 -8.43 -6.54
N GLU A 345 -3.98 -7.84 -6.23
CA GLU A 345 -5.08 -7.64 -7.20
C GLU A 345 -4.70 -6.78 -8.41
N TYR A 346 -3.67 -5.94 -8.27
CA TYR A 346 -3.19 -5.01 -9.29
C TYR A 346 -1.81 -5.38 -9.85
N ARG A 347 -1.27 -6.56 -9.51
CA ARG A 347 0.10 -7.02 -9.87
C ARG A 347 0.49 -6.98 -11.35
N ASN A 348 -0.49 -6.89 -12.25
CA ASN A 348 -0.27 -6.80 -13.69
C ASN A 348 -0.52 -5.38 -14.25
N ALA A 349 -0.78 -4.40 -13.38
CA ALA A 349 -0.92 -3.02 -13.77
C ALA A 349 0.40 -2.53 -14.38
N GLN A 350 0.30 -1.60 -15.33
CA GLN A 350 1.44 -0.96 -15.97
C GLN A 350 1.14 0.54 -16.05
N VAL A 351 1.10 1.16 -14.88
CA VAL A 351 0.54 2.50 -14.66
C VAL A 351 1.44 3.56 -15.29
N LEU A 352 2.76 3.48 -15.09
CA LEU A 352 3.74 4.44 -15.62
C LEU A 352 4.65 3.81 -16.66
N TYR A 353 5.01 2.53 -16.52
CA TYR A 353 5.97 1.83 -17.36
C TYR A 353 5.43 0.51 -17.92
N PRO A 354 5.71 0.19 -19.20
CA PRO A 354 5.49 -1.16 -19.71
C PRO A 354 6.60 -2.11 -19.24
N TYR A 355 6.21 -3.26 -18.70
CA TYR A 355 7.12 -4.36 -18.34
C TYR A 355 6.42 -5.71 -18.43
N THR A 356 7.13 -6.77 -18.77
CA THR A 356 6.55 -8.11 -18.83
C THR A 356 6.55 -8.71 -17.42
N GLY A 357 5.43 -8.61 -16.70
CA GLY A 357 5.30 -9.19 -15.37
C GLY A 357 5.52 -10.71 -15.39
N ALA A 358 6.25 -11.22 -14.40
CA ALA A 358 6.38 -12.66 -14.19
C ALA A 358 5.05 -13.22 -13.66
N LYS A 359 4.61 -14.38 -14.19
CA LYS A 359 3.37 -15.04 -13.75
C LYS A 359 3.62 -15.88 -12.50
N ILE A 360 3.91 -15.22 -11.40
CA ILE A 360 4.33 -15.91 -10.18
C ILE A 360 3.11 -16.23 -9.31
N ALA A 361 2.87 -17.52 -9.06
CA ALA A 361 1.80 -18.02 -8.20
C ALA A 361 2.32 -18.42 -6.81
N LYS A 362 3.08 -17.53 -6.16
CA LYS A 362 3.63 -17.70 -4.80
C LYS A 362 3.22 -16.51 -3.92
N LEU A 363 4.02 -16.21 -2.89
CA LEU A 363 3.79 -15.01 -2.08
C LEU A 363 3.85 -13.75 -2.96
N PRO A 364 3.00 -12.74 -2.72
CA PRO A 364 3.05 -11.47 -3.41
C PRO A 364 4.28 -10.67 -2.96
N TRP A 365 4.61 -9.60 -3.68
CA TRP A 365 5.65 -8.62 -3.27
C TRP A 365 5.05 -7.45 -2.48
N ALA A 366 3.74 -7.45 -2.25
CA ALA A 366 3.11 -6.38 -1.48
C ALA A 366 1.87 -6.86 -0.74
N PHE A 367 1.65 -6.30 0.46
CA PHE A 367 0.48 -6.53 1.29
C PHE A 367 -0.22 -5.24 1.68
N ARG A 368 -1.55 -5.28 1.70
CA ARG A 368 -2.43 -4.28 2.32
C ARG A 368 -2.93 -4.82 3.65
N ILE A 369 -2.45 -4.25 4.75
CA ILE A 369 -2.85 -4.59 6.11
C ILE A 369 -3.83 -3.54 6.65
N PRO A 370 -5.04 -3.92 7.08
CA PRO A 370 -6.06 -2.96 7.48
C PRO A 370 -5.89 -2.46 8.92
N SER A 371 -4.66 -2.05 9.25
CA SER A 371 -4.27 -1.50 10.55
C SER A 371 -3.17 -0.47 10.40
N GLY A 372 -3.38 0.73 10.95
CA GLY A 372 -2.34 1.75 11.08
C GLY A 372 -1.37 1.51 12.25
N THR A 373 -1.60 0.47 13.05
CA THR A 373 -0.73 0.06 14.17
C THR A 373 0.02 -1.24 13.88
N PHE A 374 -0.08 -1.76 12.65
CA PHE A 374 0.71 -2.92 12.24
C PHE A 374 2.21 -2.63 12.44
N ARG A 375 2.90 -3.61 13.03
CA ARG A 375 4.35 -3.60 13.24
C ARG A 375 4.99 -4.55 12.23
N TRP A 376 5.71 -4.00 11.27
CA TRP A 376 6.36 -4.81 10.24
C TRP A 376 7.53 -5.61 10.84
N PRO A 377 7.90 -6.74 10.22
CA PRO A 377 9.09 -7.49 10.59
C PRO A 377 10.35 -6.63 10.58
N LEU A 378 11.29 -6.93 11.49
CA LEU A 378 12.63 -6.36 11.42
C LEU A 378 13.36 -6.88 10.18
N GLU A 379 14.35 -6.11 9.74
CA GLU A 379 15.26 -6.41 8.65
C GLU A 379 15.77 -7.86 8.68
N GLY A 380 15.54 -8.60 7.59
CA GLY A 380 15.91 -10.00 7.39
C GLY A 380 15.09 -11.00 8.23
N VAL A 381 14.05 -10.56 8.93
CA VAL A 381 13.14 -11.44 9.67
C VAL A 381 11.92 -11.74 8.82
N ASN A 382 11.80 -12.99 8.38
CA ASN A 382 10.64 -13.44 7.62
C ASN A 382 9.31 -13.15 8.35
N ILE A 383 8.31 -12.72 7.59
CA ILE A 383 6.97 -12.42 8.10
C ILE A 383 6.32 -13.65 8.76
N GLY A 384 6.50 -14.83 8.18
CA GLY A 384 6.04 -16.11 8.71
C GLY A 384 6.59 -17.27 7.90
N PHE A 385 7.10 -18.31 8.57
CA PHE A 385 7.73 -19.48 7.96
C PHE A 385 7.01 -20.76 8.38
N ILE A 386 6.42 -21.47 7.41
CA ILE A 386 5.66 -22.71 7.59
C ILE A 386 6.01 -23.71 6.49
N ILE A 387 6.39 -24.93 6.88
CA ILE A 387 6.76 -26.00 5.96
C ILE A 387 6.07 -27.29 6.40
N ASN A 388 5.46 -28.01 5.46
CA ASN A 388 4.69 -29.23 5.71
C ASN A 388 3.67 -29.06 6.85
N GLY A 389 3.01 -27.89 6.90
CA GLY A 389 2.04 -27.52 7.93
C GLY A 389 2.62 -27.25 9.33
N SER A 390 3.94 -27.25 9.50
CA SER A 390 4.60 -26.94 10.77
C SER A 390 5.10 -25.49 10.79
N ILE A 391 4.58 -24.69 11.73
CA ILE A 391 5.05 -23.32 11.95
C ILE A 391 6.45 -23.39 12.56
N LEU A 392 7.45 -22.81 11.88
CA LEU A 392 8.84 -22.86 12.34
C LEU A 392 9.24 -21.59 13.08
N PHE A 393 9.09 -20.44 12.44
CA PHE A 393 9.46 -19.13 12.99
C PHE A 393 8.88 -17.99 12.15
N GLY A 394 9.05 -16.74 12.61
CA GLY A 394 8.70 -15.54 11.86
C GLY A 394 8.31 -14.39 12.78
N ALA A 395 8.02 -13.23 12.22
CA ALA A 395 7.43 -12.12 12.95
C ALA A 395 6.01 -12.46 13.45
N TYR A 396 5.22 -13.16 12.62
CA TYR A 396 3.83 -13.52 12.84
C TYR A 396 3.64 -15.04 12.75
N ALA A 397 4.05 -15.73 13.81
CA ALA A 397 4.12 -17.20 13.90
C ALA A 397 3.30 -17.77 15.08
N THR A 398 2.30 -17.04 15.59
CA THR A 398 1.40 -17.55 16.63
C THR A 398 0.46 -18.61 16.06
N GLU A 399 0.47 -19.82 16.61
CA GLU A 399 -0.42 -20.91 16.19
C GLU A 399 -1.89 -20.49 16.25
N GLY A 400 -2.62 -20.79 15.18
CA GLY A 400 -4.02 -20.41 15.01
C GLY A 400 -4.23 -18.94 14.69
N HIS A 401 -3.16 -18.17 14.43
CA HIS A 401 -3.16 -16.75 14.07
C HIS A 401 -1.91 -16.36 13.26
N SER A 402 -1.24 -17.31 12.59
CA SER A 402 0.03 -17.02 11.89
C SER A 402 -0.21 -16.57 10.45
N PHE A 403 0.73 -15.79 9.92
CA PHE A 403 0.74 -15.43 8.50
C PHE A 403 0.78 -16.68 7.61
N GLY A 404 1.61 -17.66 7.96
CA GLY A 404 1.77 -18.89 7.19
C GLY A 404 0.49 -19.71 7.11
N GLU A 405 -0.24 -19.85 8.21
CA GLU A 405 -1.53 -20.53 8.21
C GLU A 405 -2.59 -19.79 7.36
N TRP A 406 -2.61 -18.46 7.39
CA TRP A 406 -3.46 -17.67 6.49
C TRP A 406 -3.09 -17.90 5.02
N ALA A 407 -1.80 -17.86 4.69
CA ALA A 407 -1.31 -18.12 3.34
C ALA A 407 -1.73 -19.51 2.79
N MET A 408 -1.88 -20.50 3.67
CA MET A 408 -2.34 -21.84 3.33
C MET A 408 -3.88 -21.97 3.22
N ASP A 409 -4.64 -21.04 3.81
CA ASP A 409 -6.11 -21.02 3.78
C ASP A 409 -6.66 -19.58 3.83
N ARG A 410 -7.06 -19.07 2.66
CA ARG A 410 -7.52 -17.70 2.47
C ARG A 410 -8.72 -17.28 3.33
N ASN A 411 -9.44 -18.22 3.94
CA ASN A 411 -10.67 -17.93 4.71
C ASN A 411 -10.45 -17.99 6.23
N ARG A 412 -9.26 -18.35 6.70
CA ARG A 412 -8.96 -18.49 8.13
C ARG A 412 -7.82 -17.55 8.54
N PHE A 413 -7.73 -17.25 9.84
CA PHE A 413 -6.61 -16.50 10.40
C PHE A 413 -6.46 -15.07 9.84
N LEU A 414 -7.58 -14.46 9.45
CA LEU A 414 -7.66 -13.10 8.91
C LEU A 414 -7.21 -12.02 9.90
N ASP A 415 -6.87 -12.38 11.14
CA ASP A 415 -6.43 -11.51 12.21
C ASP A 415 -4.92 -11.64 12.52
N TRP A 416 -4.17 -12.39 11.71
CA TRP A 416 -2.74 -12.68 11.96
C TRP A 416 -1.90 -11.44 12.21
N TYR A 417 -2.24 -10.31 11.58
CA TYR A 417 -1.49 -9.06 11.63
C TYR A 417 -1.67 -8.27 12.94
N LEU A 418 -2.59 -8.68 13.81
CA LEU A 418 -2.87 -7.96 15.05
C LEU A 418 -1.67 -7.99 16.01
N ASP A 419 -1.47 -6.88 16.72
CA ASP A 419 -0.29 -6.65 17.56
C ASP A 419 -0.06 -7.75 18.61
N LYS A 420 -1.14 -8.31 19.16
CA LYS A 420 -1.10 -9.41 20.14
C LYS A 420 -0.49 -10.71 19.60
N TYR A 421 -0.40 -10.89 18.28
CA TYR A 421 0.15 -12.07 17.61
C TYR A 421 1.53 -11.82 16.99
N ALA A 422 2.00 -10.58 17.01
CA ALA A 422 3.37 -10.26 16.64
C ALA A 422 4.35 -10.78 17.72
N THR A 423 5.46 -11.37 17.29
CA THR A 423 6.59 -11.67 18.17
C THR A 423 7.33 -10.37 18.50
N PRO A 424 7.26 -9.82 19.74
CA PRO A 424 7.70 -8.43 19.98
C PRO A 424 9.17 -8.15 19.71
N THR A 425 10.02 -9.17 19.81
CA THR A 425 11.46 -9.05 19.52
C THR A 425 11.78 -9.03 18.03
N ARG A 426 10.83 -9.41 17.17
CA ARG A 426 11.00 -9.62 15.72
C ARG A 426 10.31 -8.59 14.84
N VAL A 427 9.58 -7.67 15.43
CA VAL A 427 8.91 -6.56 14.73
C VAL A 427 9.45 -5.21 15.22
N PHE A 428 9.29 -4.20 14.38
CA PHE A 428 9.61 -2.81 14.70
C PHE A 428 8.46 -2.12 15.45
#